data_AF-A0A6N9Z7H6-F1
#
_entry.id   AF-A0A6N9Z7H6-F1
#
_cell.length_a   1.000
_cell.length_b   1.000
_cell.length_c   1.000
_cell.angle_alpha   90.00
_cell.angle_beta   90.00
_cell.angle_gamma   90.00
#
_symmetry.space_group_name_H-M   'P 1'
#
loop_
_entity.id
_entity.type
_entity.pdbx_description
1 polymer ?
#
loop_
_entity_poly.entity_id
_entity_poly.type
_entity_poly.pdbx_seq_one_letter_code
_entity_poly.pdbx_strand_id
1 'polypeptide(L)' 'MRNIPTLNLVVTDEKTTRRLAEITDLPVPVHVTPAGHIIVDDLAPYFETAAQAFVDTWNHMTENGTPS' A
#
# COMPACT_ATOMS: atom_id res chain seq x y z
N MET A 1 -2.00 -16.40 19.11
CA MET A 1 -2.15 -15.34 18.08
C MET A 1 -2.04 -16.03 16.72
N ARG A 2 -3.00 -15.84 15.80
CA ARG A 2 -2.83 -16.31 14.42
C ARG A 2 -1.74 -15.43 13.78
N ASN A 3 -0.70 -16.04 13.21
CA ASN A 3 0.29 -15.33 12.38
C ASN A 3 -0.41 -14.88 11.10
N ILE A 4 -1.07 -13.72 11.15
CA ILE A 4 -1.68 -13.09 9.97
C ILE A 4 -0.54 -12.39 9.24
N PRO A 5 -0.33 -12.67 7.94
CA PRO A 5 0.70 -11.97 7.17
C PRO A 5 0.38 -10.47 7.13
N THR A 6 1.43 -9.67 7.19
CA THR A 6 1.37 -8.22 7.00
C THR A 6 2.23 -7.82 5.82
N LEU A 7 2.02 -6.60 5.32
CA LEU A 7 2.83 -6.02 4.26
C LEU A 7 3.39 -4.67 4.70
N ASN A 8 4.60 -4.37 4.22
CA ASN A 8 5.21 -3.06 4.38
C ASN A 8 5.24 -2.37 3.02
N LEU A 9 4.72 -1.16 2.96
CA LEU A 9 4.76 -0.32 1.77
C LEU A 9 5.88 0.70 1.92
N VAL A 10 6.80 0.73 0.96
CA VAL A 10 7.95 1.64 0.96
C VAL A 10 7.88 2.49 -0.30
N VAL A 11 7.82 3.82 -0.11
CA VAL A 11 7.89 4.78 -1.21
C VAL A 11 9.32 5.25 -1.33
N THR A 12 9.90 5.10 -2.52
CA THR A 12 11.26 5.54 -2.84
C THR A 12 11.25 6.57 -3.96
N ASP A 13 12.15 7.53 -3.87
CA ASP A 13 12.48 8.41 -4.98
C ASP A 13 13.21 7.61 -6.07
N GLU A 14 12.73 7.64 -7.31
CA GLU A 14 13.30 6.85 -8.41
C GLU A 14 14.74 7.25 -8.74
N LYS A 15 15.08 8.53 -8.65
CA LYS A 15 16.39 9.06 -9.08
C LYS A 15 17.49 8.78 -8.08
N THR A 16 17.15 8.83 -6.79
CA THR A 16 18.10 8.72 -5.68
C THR A 16 17.98 7.41 -4.93
N THR A 17 16.93 6.62 -5.18
CA THR A 17 16.53 5.42 -4.42
C THR A 17 16.27 5.69 -2.93
N ARG A 18 16.24 6.96 -2.53
CA ARG A 18 16.02 7.37 -1.14
C ARG A 18 14.59 7.02 -0.74
N ARG A 19 14.43 6.40 0.44
CA ARG A 19 13.14 6.18 1.07
C ARG A 19 12.49 7.52 1.45
N LEU A 20 11.33 7.79 0.88
CA LEU A 20 10.53 9.00 1.12
C LEU A 20 9.49 8.75 2.22
N ALA A 21 8.88 7.57 2.21
CA ALA A 21 7.90 7.17 3.20
C ALA A 21 7.90 5.65 3.38
N GLU A 22 7.42 5.19 4.54
CA GLU A 22 7.21 3.79 4.84
C GLU A 22 5.95 3.65 5.70
N ILE A 23 5.14 2.65 5.37
CA ILE A 23 3.98 2.24 6.14
C ILE A 23 4.19 0.75 6.45
N THR A 24 4.28 0.41 7.73
CA THR A 24 4.49 -0.97 8.18
C THR A 24 3.20 -1.61 8.63
N ASP A 25 3.21 -2.94 8.70
CA ASP A 25 2.17 -3.74 9.35
C ASP A 25 0.78 -3.57 8.72
N LEU A 26 0.72 -3.34 7.41
CA LEU A 26 -0.53 -3.27 6.69
C LEU A 26 -1.23 -4.63 6.71
N PRO A 27 -2.54 -4.66 7.00
CA PRO A 27 -3.30 -5.90 7.00
C PRO A 27 -3.37 -6.47 5.58
N VAL A 28 -3.10 -7.76 5.46
CA VAL A 28 -3.22 -8.49 4.18
C VAL A 28 -4.53 -9.26 4.18
N PRO A 29 -5.39 -9.11 3.16
CA PRO A 29 -6.57 -9.95 2.99
C PRO A 29 -6.13 -11.41 2.80
N VAL A 30 -6.70 -12.27 3.65
CA VAL A 30 -6.42 -13.70 3.65
C VAL A 30 -7.71 -14.48 3.80
N HIS A 31 -7.73 -15.66 3.19
CA HIS A 31 -8.70 -16.69 3.53
C HIS A 31 -8.00 -17.92 4.11
N VAL A 32 -8.72 -18.65 4.96
CA VAL A 32 -8.22 -19.87 5.59
C VAL A 32 -8.96 -21.04 4.97
N THR A 33 -8.20 -21.98 4.40
CA THR A 33 -8.77 -23.22 3.86
C THR A 33 -9.39 -24.07 4.97
N PRO A 34 -10.31 -25.00 4.66
CA PRO A 34 -10.85 -25.94 5.66
C PRO A 34 -9.77 -26.77 6.38
N ALA A 35 -8.61 -26.99 5.75
CA ALA A 35 -7.46 -27.67 6.33
C ALA A 35 -6.58 -26.76 7.23
N GLY A 36 -6.91 -25.48 7.36
CA GLY A 36 -6.20 -24.52 8.22
C GLY A 36 -5.04 -23.78 7.54
N HIS A 37 -4.78 -23.99 6.25
CA HIS A 37 -3.78 -23.21 5.51
C HIS A 37 -4.27 -21.79 5.27
N ILE A 38 -3.39 -20.80 5.50
CA ILE A 38 -3.61 -19.39 5.19
C ILE A 38 -3.21 -19.15 3.73
N ILE A 39 -4.12 -18.61 2.94
CA ILE A 39 -3.87 -18.19 1.57
C ILE A 39 -4.04 -16.67 1.52
N VAL A 40 -3.04 -16.00 0.95
CA VAL A 40 -3.09 -14.57 0.67
C VAL A 40 -3.97 -14.36 -0.55
N ASP A 41 -4.97 -13.48 -0.44
CA ASP A 41 -5.83 -13.11 -1.56
C ASP A 41 -5.04 -12.32 -2.61
N ASP A 42 -5.56 -12.24 -3.83
CA ASP A 42 -4.95 -11.40 -4.86
C ASP A 42 -4.91 -9.93 -4.40
N LEU A 43 -3.70 -9.40 -4.32
CA LEU A 43 -3.43 -8.05 -3.82
C LEU A 43 -3.42 -6.99 -4.92
N ALA A 44 -3.38 -7.39 -6.20
CA ALA A 44 -3.30 -6.44 -7.31
C ALA A 44 -4.42 -5.37 -7.26
N PRO A 45 -5.70 -5.72 -7.04
CA PRO A 45 -6.77 -4.71 -6.97
C PRO A 45 -6.60 -3.71 -5.82
N TYR A 46 -6.03 -4.16 -4.70
CA TYR A 46 -5.79 -3.33 -3.53
C TYR A 46 -4.64 -2.34 -3.78
N PHE A 47 -3.56 -2.80 -4.41
CA PHE A 47 -2.45 -1.93 -4.78
C PHE A 47 -2.85 -0.90 -5.84
N GLU A 48 -3.63 -1.29 -6.84
CA GLU A 48 -4.15 -0.36 -7.86
C GLU A 48 -5.02 0.72 -7.24
N THR A 49 -5.95 0.34 -6.36
CA THR A 49 -6.82 1.30 -5.66
C THR A 49 -6.00 2.25 -4.77
N ALA A 50 -5.02 1.74 -4.03
CA ALA A 50 -4.17 2.54 -3.17
C ALA A 50 -3.27 3.50 -3.97
N ALA A 51 -2.71 3.04 -5.09
CA ALA A 51 -1.91 3.86 -5.99
C ALA A 51 -2.75 4.98 -6.60
N GLN A 52 -3.98 4.67 -7.05
CA GLN A 52 -4.89 5.68 -7.58
C GLN A 52 -5.24 6.73 -6.51
N ALA A 53 -5.62 6.31 -5.30
CA ALA A 53 -5.92 7.23 -4.20
C ALA A 53 -4.72 8.12 -3.82
N PHE A 54 -3.50 7.58 -3.87
CA PHE A 54 -2.27 8.37 -3.67
C PHE A 54 -2.11 9.42 -4.76
N VAL A 55 -2.24 9.05 -6.05
CA VAL A 55 -2.15 9.97 -7.19
C VAL A 55 -3.21 11.06 -7.09
N ASP A 56 -4.45 10.70 -6.78
CA ASP A 56 -5.56 11.65 -6.64
C ASP A 56 -5.28 12.66 -5.51
N THR A 57 -4.79 12.17 -4.36
CA THR A 57 -4.41 13.02 -3.22
C THR A 57 -3.24 13.93 -3.57
N TRP A 58 -2.22 13.40 -4.23
CA TRP A 58 -1.05 14.15 -4.65
C TRP A 58 -1.43 15.27 -5.60
N ASN A 59 -2.19 14.95 -6.66
CA ASN A 59 -2.69 15.92 -7.63
C ASN A 59 -3.47 17.02 -6.94
N HIS A 60 -4.42 16.65 -6.07
CA HIS A 60 -5.20 17.62 -5.29
C HIS A 60 -4.33 18.56 -4.44
N MET A 61 -3.29 18.03 -3.78
CA MET A 61 -2.36 18.86 -3.00
C MET A 61 -1.53 19.80 -3.87
N THR A 62 -1.10 19.34 -5.05
CA THR A 62 -0.30 20.16 -5.99
C THR A 62 -1.13 21.20 -6.74
N GLU A 63 -2.38 20.90 -7.07
CA GLU A 63 -3.32 21.83 -7.70
C GLU A 63 -3.72 22.97 -6.75
N ASN A 64 -3.82 22.68 -5.45
CA ASN A 64 -4.06 23.68 -4.40
C ASN A 64 -2.77 24.38 -3.91
N GLY A 65 -1.61 24.03 -4.47
CA GLY A 65 -0.28 24.41 -3.99
C GLY A 65 0.37 25.60 -4.71
N THR A 66 -0.35 26.36 -5.54
CA THR A 66 0.14 27.64 -6.10
C THR A 66 -0.30 28.81 -5.23
N PRO A 67 0.51 29.31 -4.27
CA PRO A 67 0.40 30.72 -3.90
C PRO A 67 0.82 31.54 -5.12
N SER A 68 -0.08 32.41 -5.58
CA SER A 68 0.24 33.50 -6.52
C SER A 68 1.29 34.45 -5.95
#